data_AF-A0A2S9DHT3-F1
#
_entry.id   AF-A0A2S9DHT3-F1
#
_cell.length_a   1.000
_cell.length_b   1.000
_cell.length_c   1.000
_cell.angle_alpha   90.00
_cell.angle_beta   90.00
_cell.angle_gamma   90.00
#
_symmetry.space_group_name_H-M   'P 1'
#
loop_
_entity.id
_entity.type
_entity.pdbx_description
1 polymer ?
#
loop_
_entity_poly.entity_id
_entity_poly.type
_entity_poly.pdbx_seq_one_letter_code
_entity_poly.pdbx_strand_id
1 'polypeptide(L)'
;MGSLVFPAAATSSASSTATTLERGNWAPRNFEAINALIAKHSSGNSPDDAAAAYAVFDWDNTSIINDVTDKLFLYQIDHLAYRLTPEEFAQNLVGTVPGGLFKESIVNDAKQRVSLEDIAADISADYTYLHANYQGLAGTKTLEEITSSPQFQDFKAKLYFLFEAIIDTHGKEIAYPWEIFFVDNMTEEEFRVLAQDSIRHQMGAEISKHAAQSPASLRGRAGVVSISYADGMRTVPEIYNLMHTFLDNGIDVYVVSAGFEPLVEAIASSPDYAYNVPVDKVFGLRLEQDPNGAYLPEYKKDYPFTYGSGKTGTHPQGNFRQA
;
A
#
# COMPACT_ATOMS: atom_id res chain seq x y z
N MET A 1 -65.20 -40.29 5.82
CA MET A 1 -64.72 -38.94 5.46
C MET A 1 -64.39 -38.21 6.75
N GLY A 2 -63.12 -37.93 7.00
CA GLY A 2 -62.65 -37.20 8.17
C GLY A 2 -61.29 -36.59 7.82
N SER A 3 -61.29 -35.37 7.31
CA SER A 3 -60.08 -34.64 6.96
C SER A 3 -59.37 -34.17 8.23
N LEU A 4 -58.15 -34.66 8.45
CA LEU A 4 -57.23 -34.11 9.44
C LEU A 4 -56.62 -32.83 8.86
N VAL A 5 -56.92 -31.70 9.49
CA VAL A 5 -56.34 -30.39 9.19
C VAL A 5 -55.00 -30.29 9.94
N PHE A 6 -53.91 -30.13 9.21
CA PHE A 6 -52.61 -29.77 9.80
C PHE A 6 -52.61 -28.26 10.13
N PRO A 7 -52.13 -27.84 11.31
CA PRO A 7 -51.97 -26.42 11.59
C PRO A 7 -50.84 -25.86 10.74
N ALA A 8 -51.09 -24.70 10.13
CA ALA A 8 -50.07 -23.94 9.41
C ALA A 8 -48.94 -23.58 10.37
N ALA A 9 -47.70 -23.93 10.01
CA ALA A 9 -46.51 -23.46 10.71
C ALA A 9 -46.45 -21.93 10.60
N ALA A 10 -46.57 -21.25 11.73
CA ALA A 10 -46.29 -19.82 11.81
C ALA A 10 -44.81 -19.61 11.49
N THR A 11 -44.54 -18.98 10.35
CA THR A 11 -43.22 -18.44 10.03
C THR A 11 -42.91 -17.34 11.04
N SER A 12 -42.09 -17.68 12.03
CA SER A 12 -41.38 -16.72 12.86
C SER A 12 -40.48 -15.89 11.95
N SER A 13 -40.92 -14.70 11.54
CA SER A 13 -40.01 -13.67 11.06
C SER A 13 -39.15 -13.27 12.25
N ALA A 14 -37.95 -13.85 12.35
CA ALA A 14 -36.94 -13.34 13.26
C ALA A 14 -36.66 -11.90 12.82
N SER A 15 -37.14 -10.93 13.60
CA SER A 15 -36.65 -9.57 13.53
C SER A 15 -35.21 -9.64 14.03
N SER A 16 -34.25 -9.83 13.12
CA SER A 16 -32.85 -9.64 13.44
C SER A 16 -32.69 -8.16 13.76
N THR A 17 -32.55 -7.85 15.05
CA THR A 17 -32.12 -6.51 15.46
C THR A 17 -30.76 -6.25 14.82
N ALA A 18 -30.67 -5.21 14.00
CA ALA A 18 -29.44 -4.81 13.33
C ALA A 18 -28.27 -4.77 14.32
N THR A 19 -27.15 -5.42 13.99
CA THR A 19 -25.93 -5.36 14.82
C THR A 19 -25.49 -3.90 14.88
N THR A 20 -25.26 -3.40 16.09
CA THR A 20 -24.95 -1.98 16.32
C THR A 20 -23.44 -1.77 16.35
N LEU A 21 -22.98 -0.70 15.72
CA LEU A 21 -21.57 -0.29 15.74
C LEU A 21 -21.08 -0.07 17.17
N GLU A 22 -19.86 -0.49 17.50
CA GLU A 22 -19.27 -0.19 18.80
C GLU A 22 -18.98 1.31 18.96
N ARG A 23 -19.14 1.83 20.19
CA ARG A 23 -19.00 3.27 20.43
C ARG A 23 -17.63 3.81 20.05
N GLY A 24 -16.56 3.09 20.40
CA GLY A 24 -15.16 3.45 20.19
C GLY A 24 -14.86 4.93 20.48
N ASN A 25 -13.93 5.50 19.73
CA ASN A 25 -13.60 6.93 19.74
C ASN A 25 -14.32 7.73 18.64
N TRP A 26 -15.40 7.20 18.03
CA TRP A 26 -16.15 7.92 17.00
C TRP A 26 -16.63 9.29 17.51
N ALA A 27 -16.57 10.33 16.68
CA ALA A 27 -17.26 11.58 16.99
C ALA A 27 -18.77 11.32 17.12
N PRO A 28 -19.49 11.90 18.12
CA PRO A 28 -20.90 11.56 18.37
C PRO A 28 -21.79 11.63 17.12
N ARG A 29 -21.63 12.69 16.31
CA ARG A 29 -22.37 12.86 15.06
C ARG A 29 -22.07 11.76 14.03
N ASN A 30 -20.82 11.32 13.92
CA ASN A 30 -20.44 10.26 12.98
C ASN A 30 -21.02 8.91 13.43
N PHE A 31 -20.95 8.62 14.73
CA PHE A 31 -21.54 7.42 15.30
C PHE A 31 -23.05 7.32 15.01
N GLU A 32 -23.79 8.41 15.25
CA GLU A 32 -25.23 8.47 14.95
C GLU A 32 -25.52 8.30 13.46
N ALA A 33 -24.78 9.00 12.59
CA ALA A 33 -24.97 8.93 11.15
C ALA A 33 -24.68 7.53 10.58
N ILE A 34 -23.62 6.87 11.06
CA ILE A 34 -23.25 5.52 10.61
C ILE A 34 -24.32 4.51 11.05
N ASN A 35 -24.77 4.54 12.31
CA ASN A 35 -25.84 3.65 12.75
C ASN A 35 -27.16 3.88 12.00
N ALA A 36 -27.49 5.13 11.67
CA ALA A 36 -28.65 5.42 10.82
C ALA A 36 -28.49 4.87 9.40
N LEU A 37 -27.27 4.91 8.83
CA LEU A 37 -26.96 4.30 7.54
C LEU A 37 -27.12 2.78 7.58
N ILE A 38 -26.58 2.12 8.61
CA ILE A 38 -26.72 0.66 8.82
C ILE A 38 -28.20 0.28 8.91
N ALA A 39 -28.97 0.95 9.77
CA ALA A 39 -30.39 0.66 9.96
C ALA A 39 -31.21 0.85 8.67
N LYS A 40 -30.83 1.81 7.83
CA LYS A 40 -31.50 2.08 6.55
C LYS A 40 -31.20 1.03 5.48
N HIS A 41 -29.99 0.48 5.46
CA HIS A 41 -29.51 -0.40 4.39
C HIS A 41 -29.38 -1.87 4.78
N SER A 42 -29.55 -2.20 6.06
CA SER A 42 -29.66 -3.58 6.55
C SER A 42 -30.77 -4.30 5.82
N SER A 43 -30.42 -5.37 5.10
CA SER A 43 -31.34 -6.05 4.19
C SER A 43 -31.73 -7.46 4.63
N GLY A 44 -31.08 -8.01 5.68
CA GLY A 44 -31.23 -9.39 6.10
C GLY A 44 -30.74 -10.44 5.09
N ASN A 45 -30.25 -9.98 3.93
CA ASN A 45 -29.62 -10.77 2.90
C ASN A 45 -28.17 -11.11 3.30
N SER A 46 -27.56 -12.06 2.60
CA SER A 46 -26.11 -12.25 2.69
C SER A 46 -25.41 -11.01 2.12
N PRO A 47 -24.28 -10.55 2.68
CA PRO A 47 -23.48 -9.49 2.06
C PRO A 47 -23.01 -9.85 0.64
N ASP A 48 -22.92 -11.14 0.30
CA ASP A 48 -22.54 -11.60 -1.06
C ASP A 48 -23.70 -11.57 -2.07
N ASP A 49 -24.93 -11.26 -1.64
CA ASP A 49 -26.07 -11.21 -2.54
C ASP A 49 -25.96 -10.00 -3.49
N ALA A 50 -26.25 -10.20 -4.78
CA ALA A 50 -26.16 -9.13 -5.79
C ALA A 50 -27.09 -7.92 -5.51
N ALA A 51 -28.11 -8.11 -4.67
CA ALA A 51 -29.03 -7.05 -4.24
C ALA A 51 -28.62 -6.38 -2.92
N ALA A 52 -27.55 -6.85 -2.26
CA ALA A 52 -27.03 -6.25 -1.04
C ALA A 52 -26.49 -4.84 -1.32
N ALA A 53 -26.66 -3.95 -0.34
CA ALA A 53 -25.92 -2.69 -0.35
C ALA A 53 -24.43 -2.99 -0.13
N TYR A 54 -23.54 -2.09 -0.56
CA TYR A 54 -22.10 -2.22 -0.29
C TYR A 54 -21.48 -0.90 0.14
N ALA A 55 -20.35 -1.00 0.83
CA ALA A 55 -19.48 0.10 1.21
C ALA A 55 -18.08 -0.11 0.62
N VAL A 56 -17.43 0.98 0.25
CA VAL A 56 -16.06 0.98 -0.26
C VAL A 56 -15.19 1.79 0.68
N PHE A 57 -14.07 1.21 1.07
CA PHE A 57 -13.06 1.83 1.92
C PHE A 57 -11.77 2.04 1.15
N ASP A 58 -11.16 3.21 1.34
CA ASP A 58 -9.74 3.35 1.06
C ASP A 58 -8.94 2.64 2.15
N TRP A 59 -7.69 2.29 1.87
CA TRP A 59 -6.86 1.58 2.82
C TRP A 59 -5.99 2.53 3.65
N ASP A 60 -4.99 3.12 3.01
CA ASP A 60 -3.97 3.92 3.64
C ASP A 60 -4.54 5.23 4.19
N ASN A 61 -4.18 5.59 5.42
CA ASN A 61 -4.70 6.74 6.17
C ASN A 61 -6.24 6.83 6.28
N THR A 62 -6.95 5.74 5.99
CA THR A 62 -8.42 5.65 6.08
C THR A 62 -8.83 4.46 6.95
N SER A 63 -8.38 3.26 6.56
CA SER A 63 -8.62 2.02 7.30
C SER A 63 -7.54 1.73 8.33
N ILE A 64 -6.31 2.14 8.05
CA ILE A 64 -5.14 2.05 8.94
C ILE A 64 -4.56 3.43 9.23
N ILE A 65 -3.73 3.53 10.27
CA ILE A 65 -2.87 4.71 10.52
C ILE A 65 -1.62 4.58 9.67
N ASN A 66 -1.27 5.65 8.95
CA ASN A 66 -0.19 5.73 7.96
C ASN A 66 -0.45 4.85 6.73
N ASP A 67 0.57 4.65 5.90
CA ASP A 67 0.49 4.06 4.57
C ASP A 67 1.37 2.80 4.49
N VAL A 68 0.78 1.69 4.09
CA VAL A 68 1.44 0.38 4.01
C VAL A 68 2.44 0.31 2.85
N THR A 69 2.20 1.05 1.76
CA THR A 69 3.08 1.11 0.59
C THR A 69 4.33 1.93 0.90
N ASP A 70 4.18 3.11 1.52
CA ASP A 70 5.32 3.89 2.03
C ASP A 70 6.18 3.06 2.99
N LYS A 71 5.53 2.23 3.82
CA LYS A 71 6.18 1.38 4.83
C LYS A 71 6.93 0.21 4.21
N LEU A 72 6.39 -0.39 3.15
CA LEU A 72 7.12 -1.35 2.33
C LEU A 72 8.34 -0.68 1.68
N PHE A 73 8.19 0.50 1.09
CA PHE A 73 9.30 1.20 0.44
C PHE A 73 10.44 1.47 1.44
N LEU A 74 10.12 1.99 2.62
CA LEU A 74 11.09 2.17 3.70
C LEU A 74 11.72 0.85 4.15
N TYR A 75 10.91 -0.20 4.31
CA TYR A 75 11.40 -1.52 4.71
C TYR A 75 12.40 -2.10 3.69
N GLN A 76 12.09 -2.00 2.39
CA GLN A 76 12.98 -2.44 1.32
C GLN A 76 14.30 -1.69 1.33
N ILE A 77 14.26 -0.37 1.54
CA ILE A 77 15.47 0.45 1.69
C ILE A 77 16.29 -0.05 2.87
N ASP A 78 15.67 -0.20 4.05
CA ASP A 78 16.37 -0.53 5.29
C ASP A 78 16.92 -1.96 5.35
N HIS A 79 16.35 -2.87 4.56
CA HIS A 79 16.77 -4.28 4.53
C HIS A 79 17.48 -4.66 3.23
N LEU A 80 17.63 -3.72 2.29
CA LEU A 80 18.12 -3.93 0.92
C LEU A 80 17.41 -5.12 0.25
N ALA A 81 16.08 -5.20 0.43
CA ALA A 81 15.26 -6.32 0.00
C ALA A 81 14.86 -6.17 -1.48
N TYR A 82 15.84 -6.40 -2.36
CA TYR A 82 15.72 -6.26 -3.81
C TYR A 82 16.17 -7.52 -4.55
N ARG A 83 15.56 -7.79 -5.71
CA ARG A 83 15.98 -8.85 -6.66
C ARG A 83 16.62 -8.26 -7.92
N LEU A 84 17.25 -7.09 -7.78
CA LEU A 84 17.72 -6.30 -8.90
C LEU A 84 19.24 -6.24 -8.94
N THR A 85 19.80 -6.49 -10.11
CA THR A 85 21.18 -6.10 -10.44
C THR A 85 21.32 -4.56 -10.40
N PRO A 86 22.55 -4.03 -10.29
CA PRO A 86 22.77 -2.59 -10.36
C PRO A 86 22.18 -1.94 -11.62
N GLU A 87 22.28 -2.62 -12.77
CA GLU A 87 21.77 -2.13 -14.04
C GLU A 87 20.24 -2.09 -14.08
N GLU A 88 19.55 -3.11 -13.56
CA GLU A 88 18.08 -3.15 -13.47
C GLU A 88 17.57 -2.10 -12.48
N PHE A 89 18.21 -1.97 -11.31
CA PHE A 89 17.84 -0.94 -10.33
C PHE A 89 17.95 0.46 -10.93
N ALA A 90 19.04 0.75 -11.65
CA ALA A 90 19.25 2.01 -12.35
C ALA A 90 18.18 2.27 -13.42
N GLN A 91 17.70 1.22 -14.11
CA GLN A 91 16.60 1.33 -15.07
C GLN A 91 15.28 1.67 -14.37
N ASN A 92 14.97 1.00 -13.26
CA ASN A 92 13.71 1.21 -12.53
C ASN A 92 13.64 2.61 -11.89
N LEU A 93 14.79 3.21 -11.53
CA LEU A 93 14.86 4.59 -11.04
C LEU A 93 14.30 5.61 -12.04
N VAL A 94 14.52 5.41 -13.35
CA VAL A 94 14.29 6.43 -14.38
C VAL A 94 13.26 6.04 -15.43
N GLY A 95 12.94 4.74 -15.58
CA GLY A 95 12.25 4.20 -16.76
C GLY A 95 10.88 4.82 -17.03
N THR A 96 10.16 5.20 -15.98
CA THR A 96 8.80 5.76 -16.06
C THR A 96 8.74 7.24 -15.64
N VAL A 97 9.87 7.82 -15.26
CA VAL A 97 9.96 9.18 -14.72
C VAL A 97 10.44 10.12 -15.84
N PRO A 98 9.73 11.22 -16.13
CA PRO A 98 10.20 12.22 -17.08
C PRO A 98 11.55 12.81 -16.65
N GLY A 99 12.52 12.86 -17.57
CA GLY A 99 13.86 13.38 -17.30
C GLY A 99 13.93 14.89 -17.09
N GLY A 100 15.10 15.35 -16.62
CA GLY A 100 15.42 16.76 -16.42
C GLY A 100 15.25 17.26 -14.99
N LEU A 101 15.16 18.60 -14.86
CA LEU A 101 15.07 19.27 -13.56
C LEU A 101 13.71 19.05 -12.92
N PHE A 102 13.73 18.70 -11.63
CA PHE A 102 12.54 18.72 -10.79
C PHE A 102 12.02 20.15 -10.61
N LYS A 103 10.80 20.28 -10.05
CA LYS A 103 10.15 21.56 -9.75
C LYS A 103 11.08 22.53 -9.03
N GLU A 104 10.88 23.84 -9.22
CA GLU A 104 11.82 24.87 -8.74
C GLU A 104 12.08 24.86 -7.23
N SER A 105 11.10 24.39 -6.44
CA SER A 105 11.20 24.22 -4.99
C SER A 105 12.08 23.04 -4.57
N ILE A 106 12.35 22.10 -5.47
CA ILE A 106 13.16 20.91 -5.22
C ILE A 106 14.64 21.28 -5.43
N VAL A 107 15.32 21.49 -4.31
CA VAL A 107 16.72 21.88 -4.26
C VAL A 107 17.48 21.05 -3.24
N ASN A 108 18.77 20.89 -3.46
CA ASN A 108 19.68 20.34 -2.47
C ASN A 108 19.95 21.35 -1.33
N ASP A 109 20.72 20.94 -0.32
CA ASP A 109 21.03 21.77 0.85
C ASP A 109 21.83 23.03 0.49
N ALA A 110 22.56 23.00 -0.65
CA ALA A 110 23.25 24.16 -1.22
C ALA A 110 22.34 25.07 -2.08
N LYS A 111 21.01 24.84 -2.06
CA LYS A 111 19.99 25.58 -2.83
C LYS A 111 20.17 25.49 -4.34
N GLN A 112 20.79 24.42 -4.82
CA GLN A 112 20.92 24.13 -6.25
C GLN A 112 19.79 23.21 -6.68
N ARG A 113 19.26 23.44 -7.88
CA ARG A 113 18.22 22.60 -8.49
C ARG A 113 18.77 21.19 -8.72
N VAL A 114 17.94 20.18 -8.46
CA VAL A 114 18.27 18.77 -8.65
C VAL A 114 17.58 18.25 -9.91
N SER A 115 18.30 17.46 -10.71
CA SER A 115 17.75 16.75 -11.86
C SER A 115 17.57 15.25 -11.55
N LEU A 116 16.68 14.59 -12.30
CA LEU A 116 16.54 13.13 -12.24
C LEU A 116 17.87 12.44 -12.53
N GLU A 117 18.59 12.91 -13.55
CA GLU A 117 19.83 12.31 -14.01
C GLU A 117 20.94 12.38 -12.95
N ASP A 118 21.04 13.51 -12.24
CA ASP A 118 22.06 13.70 -11.21
C ASP A 118 21.79 12.81 -9.98
N ILE A 119 20.54 12.78 -9.50
CA ILE A 119 20.21 11.98 -8.31
C ILE A 119 20.16 10.48 -8.61
N ALA A 120 19.67 10.08 -9.78
CA ALA A 120 19.68 8.67 -10.19
C ALA A 120 21.11 8.15 -10.36
N ALA A 121 22.05 8.96 -10.87
CA ALA A 121 23.45 8.58 -10.97
C ALA A 121 24.10 8.34 -9.59
N ASP A 122 23.76 9.17 -8.60
CA ASP A 122 24.25 9.01 -7.23
C ASP A 122 23.68 7.74 -6.58
N ILE A 123 22.34 7.57 -6.61
CA ILE A 123 21.65 6.38 -6.06
C ILE A 123 22.17 5.11 -6.72
N SER A 124 22.39 5.10 -8.04
CA SER A 124 22.90 3.94 -8.77
C SER A 124 24.33 3.58 -8.34
N ALA A 125 25.18 4.58 -8.07
CA ALA A 125 26.53 4.36 -7.59
C ALA A 125 26.53 3.75 -6.18
N ASP A 126 25.67 4.24 -5.29
CA ASP A 126 25.51 3.67 -3.96
C ASP A 126 24.95 2.25 -4.03
N TYR A 127 23.89 2.02 -4.80
CA TYR A 127 23.30 0.70 -4.94
C TYR A 127 24.28 -0.32 -5.52
N THR A 128 25.13 0.09 -6.48
CA THR A 128 26.23 -0.75 -6.99
C THR A 128 27.16 -1.19 -5.87
N TYR A 129 27.54 -0.27 -4.97
CA TYR A 129 28.35 -0.61 -3.80
C TYR A 129 27.61 -1.55 -2.86
N LEU A 130 26.34 -1.23 -2.52
CA LEU A 130 25.52 -2.01 -1.60
C LEU A 130 25.34 -3.44 -2.11
N HIS A 131 25.02 -3.59 -3.39
CA HIS A 131 24.86 -4.89 -4.06
C HIS A 131 26.15 -5.72 -4.02
N ALA A 132 27.30 -5.10 -4.30
CA ALA A 132 28.59 -5.80 -4.29
C ALA A 132 29.09 -6.17 -2.87
N ASN A 133 28.54 -5.57 -1.81
CA ASN A 133 29.08 -5.70 -0.45
C ASN A 133 28.12 -6.36 0.54
N TYR A 134 26.80 -6.29 0.35
CA TYR A 134 25.81 -6.90 1.24
C TYR A 134 25.64 -8.40 0.98
N GLN A 135 25.66 -9.20 2.04
CA GLN A 135 25.50 -10.65 1.99
C GLN A 135 24.12 -11.12 1.48
N GLY A 136 23.09 -10.27 1.58
CA GLY A 136 21.77 -10.57 1.00
C GLY A 136 21.73 -10.42 -0.53
N LEU A 137 22.81 -9.87 -1.12
CA LEU A 137 22.99 -9.67 -2.55
C LEU A 137 24.27 -10.42 -2.99
N ALA A 138 25.27 -9.74 -3.56
CA ALA A 138 26.48 -10.36 -4.10
C ALA A 138 27.71 -10.26 -3.19
N GLY A 139 27.56 -9.71 -1.99
CA GLY A 139 28.66 -9.44 -1.08
C GLY A 139 28.75 -10.38 0.12
N THR A 140 29.36 -9.89 1.20
CA THR A 140 29.65 -10.69 2.41
C THR A 140 29.40 -9.96 3.72
N LYS A 141 29.19 -8.63 3.69
CA LYS A 141 28.88 -7.84 4.88
C LYS A 141 27.46 -8.14 5.36
N THR A 142 27.30 -8.19 6.67
CA THR A 142 26.00 -8.29 7.32
C THR A 142 25.14 -7.05 7.08
N LEU A 143 23.83 -7.15 7.37
CA LEU A 143 22.93 -6.00 7.25
C LEU A 143 23.35 -4.84 8.17
N GLU A 144 23.79 -5.15 9.40
CA GLU A 144 24.29 -4.16 10.37
C GLU A 144 25.53 -3.41 9.84
N GLU A 145 26.49 -4.14 9.27
CA GLU A 145 27.71 -3.55 8.72
C GLU A 145 27.44 -2.68 7.49
N ILE A 146 26.55 -3.12 6.58
CA ILE A 146 26.29 -2.38 5.35
C ILE A 146 25.42 -1.14 5.61
N THR A 147 24.43 -1.23 6.51
CA THR A 147 23.56 -0.10 6.86
C THR A 147 24.29 0.99 7.65
N SER A 148 25.42 0.65 8.27
CA SER A 148 26.32 1.62 8.90
C SER A 148 27.22 2.38 7.91
N SER A 149 27.24 1.99 6.63
CA SER A 149 28.12 2.61 5.62
C SER A 149 27.63 3.99 5.16
N PRO A 150 28.55 4.89 4.74
CA PRO A 150 28.15 6.16 4.11
C PRO A 150 27.29 5.96 2.85
N GLN A 151 27.55 4.92 2.07
CA GLN A 151 26.79 4.60 0.84
C GLN A 151 25.34 4.26 1.16
N PHE A 152 25.09 3.52 2.24
CA PHE A 152 23.73 3.25 2.68
C PHE A 152 23.00 4.53 3.11
N GLN A 153 23.68 5.39 3.88
CA GLN A 153 23.11 6.67 4.31
C GLN A 153 22.78 7.59 3.12
N ASP A 154 23.66 7.63 2.12
CA ASP A 154 23.46 8.38 0.87
C ASP A 154 22.29 7.79 0.06
N PHE A 155 22.30 6.48 -0.17
CA PHE A 155 21.24 5.73 -0.84
C PHE A 155 19.87 5.99 -0.23
N LYS A 156 19.72 5.79 1.10
CA LYS A 156 18.46 5.98 1.81
C LYS A 156 17.96 7.41 1.68
N ALA A 157 18.81 8.40 1.94
CA ALA A 157 18.41 9.80 1.89
C ALA A 157 18.01 10.23 0.47
N LYS A 158 18.79 9.86 -0.55
CA LYS A 158 18.55 10.26 -1.94
C LYS A 158 17.40 9.51 -2.57
N LEU A 159 17.22 8.22 -2.28
CA LEU A 159 16.11 7.43 -2.83
C LEU A 159 14.76 7.93 -2.30
N TYR A 160 14.66 8.23 -1.00
CA TYR A 160 13.46 8.85 -0.43
C TYR A 160 13.24 10.29 -0.93
N PHE A 161 14.31 11.07 -1.08
CA PHE A 161 14.21 12.41 -1.68
C PHE A 161 13.70 12.34 -3.11
N LEU A 162 14.16 11.37 -3.90
CA LEU A 162 13.72 11.17 -5.28
C LEU A 162 12.22 10.86 -5.32
N PHE A 163 11.72 9.99 -4.45
CA PHE A 163 10.28 9.69 -4.38
C PHE A 163 9.43 10.96 -4.20
N GLU A 164 9.75 11.76 -3.19
CA GLU A 164 9.05 13.02 -2.90
C GLU A 164 9.20 14.03 -4.05
N ALA A 165 10.39 14.11 -4.68
CA ALA A 165 10.62 14.96 -5.83
C ALA A 165 9.76 14.58 -7.05
N ILE A 166 9.54 13.27 -7.27
CA ILE A 166 8.66 12.76 -8.33
C ILE A 166 7.22 13.14 -8.03
N ILE A 167 6.74 12.94 -6.79
CA ILE A 167 5.38 13.35 -6.38
C ILE A 167 5.17 14.84 -6.66
N ASP A 168 6.10 15.70 -6.20
CA ASP A 168 5.96 17.15 -6.29
C ASP A 168 6.07 17.71 -7.70
N THR A 169 6.83 17.05 -8.58
CA THR A 169 7.09 17.51 -9.94
C THR A 169 6.12 16.91 -10.96
N HIS A 170 5.84 15.62 -10.85
CA HIS A 170 5.14 14.84 -11.87
C HIS A 170 3.79 14.30 -11.40
N GLY A 171 3.53 14.32 -10.09
CA GLY A 171 2.28 13.88 -9.50
C GLY A 171 2.24 12.39 -9.18
N LYS A 172 1.18 12.01 -8.45
CA LYS A 172 0.99 10.68 -7.87
C LYS A 172 0.75 9.58 -8.89
N GLU A 173 0.25 9.92 -10.08
CA GLU A 173 0.05 8.97 -11.18
C GLU A 173 1.36 8.39 -11.69
N ILE A 174 2.47 9.12 -11.52
CA ILE A 174 3.82 8.63 -11.83
C ILE A 174 4.48 8.05 -10.57
N ALA A 175 4.33 8.70 -9.43
CA ALA A 175 5.04 8.31 -8.20
C ALA A 175 4.55 7.00 -7.57
N TYR A 176 3.23 6.77 -7.49
CA TYR A 176 2.68 5.60 -6.77
C TYR A 176 3.01 4.26 -7.46
N PRO A 177 2.97 4.11 -8.79
CA PRO A 177 3.54 2.93 -9.41
C PRO A 177 5.06 2.82 -9.20
N TRP A 178 5.76 3.96 -9.27
CA TRP A 178 7.22 4.00 -9.23
C TRP A 178 7.81 3.45 -7.94
N GLU A 179 7.23 3.75 -6.78
CA GLU A 179 7.74 3.23 -5.49
C GLU A 179 7.61 1.70 -5.39
N ILE A 180 6.71 1.09 -6.17
CA ILE A 180 6.44 -0.35 -6.19
C ILE A 180 7.32 -1.07 -7.21
N PHE A 181 7.83 -0.39 -8.25
CA PHE A 181 8.66 -1.01 -9.30
C PHE A 181 9.98 -1.63 -8.80
N PHE A 182 10.34 -1.46 -7.53
CA PHE A 182 11.45 -2.15 -6.90
C PHE A 182 11.13 -3.59 -6.44
N VAL A 183 9.90 -4.07 -6.63
CA VAL A 183 9.52 -5.49 -6.51
C VAL A 183 9.79 -6.29 -7.79
N ASP A 184 10.32 -5.64 -8.83
CA ASP A 184 10.74 -6.27 -10.07
C ASP A 184 11.64 -7.50 -9.81
N ASN A 185 11.52 -8.50 -10.68
CA ASN A 185 12.09 -9.85 -10.56
C ASN A 185 11.59 -10.69 -9.36
N MET A 186 10.70 -10.20 -8.50
CA MET A 186 10.09 -11.02 -7.44
C MET A 186 8.89 -11.79 -7.98
N THR A 187 8.78 -13.07 -7.62
CA THR A 187 7.53 -13.82 -7.78
C THR A 187 6.49 -13.36 -6.75
N GLU A 188 5.21 -13.67 -6.97
CA GLU A 188 4.15 -13.39 -6.00
C GLU A 188 4.43 -14.04 -4.62
N GLU A 189 4.99 -15.25 -4.61
CA GLU A 189 5.34 -15.96 -3.37
C GLU A 189 6.44 -15.22 -2.59
N GLU A 190 7.51 -14.80 -3.26
CA GLU A 190 8.58 -14.00 -2.65
C GLU A 190 8.06 -12.66 -2.15
N PHE A 191 7.22 -11.99 -2.94
CA PHE A 191 6.62 -10.72 -2.54
C PHE A 191 5.71 -10.88 -1.32
N ARG A 192 4.94 -11.97 -1.24
CA ARG A 192 4.06 -12.25 -0.09
C ARG A 192 4.87 -12.37 1.22
N VAL A 193 6.04 -12.98 1.18
CA VAL A 193 6.96 -13.04 2.33
C VAL A 193 7.46 -11.64 2.70
N LEU A 194 7.94 -10.87 1.72
CA LEU A 194 8.39 -9.49 1.93
C LEU A 194 7.29 -8.59 2.52
N ALA A 195 6.07 -8.69 1.99
CA ALA A 195 4.91 -7.96 2.46
C ALA A 195 4.61 -8.27 3.94
N GLN A 196 4.56 -9.56 4.30
CA GLN A 196 4.31 -9.99 5.68
C GLN A 196 5.39 -9.51 6.65
N ASP A 197 6.66 -9.58 6.26
CA ASP A 197 7.77 -9.15 7.11
C ASP A 197 7.80 -7.62 7.26
N SER A 198 7.56 -6.88 6.19
CA SER A 198 7.39 -5.42 6.22
C SER A 198 6.23 -5.01 7.14
N ILE A 199 5.05 -5.61 6.96
CA ILE A 199 3.87 -5.30 7.77
C ILE A 199 4.15 -5.59 9.25
N ARG A 200 4.71 -6.78 9.57
CA ARG A 200 5.01 -7.14 10.95
C ARG A 200 6.02 -6.19 11.59
N HIS A 201 7.08 -5.83 10.87
CA HIS A 201 8.07 -4.85 11.32
C HIS A 201 7.39 -3.51 11.66
N GLN A 202 6.56 -3.02 10.74
CA GLN A 202 5.99 -1.69 10.81
C GLN A 202 4.85 -1.55 11.83
N MET A 203 4.16 -2.64 12.12
CA MET A 203 3.23 -2.74 13.25
C MET A 203 3.95 -2.71 14.61
N GLY A 204 5.21 -3.16 14.67
CA GLY A 204 6.06 -3.11 15.86
C GLY A 204 6.83 -1.79 16.05
N ALA A 205 7.08 -1.05 14.97
CA ALA A 205 7.80 0.21 15.01
C ALA A 205 7.00 1.33 15.70
N GLU A 206 7.70 2.28 16.34
CA GLU A 206 7.08 3.48 16.92
C GLU A 206 6.50 4.38 15.81
N ILE A 207 5.35 5.01 16.07
CA ILE A 207 4.86 6.06 15.18
C ILE A 207 5.67 7.32 15.46
N SER A 208 6.68 7.57 14.64
CA SER A 208 7.59 8.70 14.79
C SER A 208 7.96 9.32 13.45
N LYS A 209 8.43 10.58 13.50
CA LYS A 209 8.98 11.28 12.34
C LYS A 209 10.50 11.21 12.40
N HIS A 210 11.11 10.76 11.31
CA HIS A 210 12.56 10.65 11.15
C HIS A 210 13.04 11.68 10.15
N ALA A 211 14.32 12.04 10.26
CA ALA A 211 15.02 12.85 9.28
C ALA A 211 16.28 12.10 8.84
N ALA A 212 16.61 12.21 7.56
CA ALA A 212 17.85 11.68 6.99
C ALA A 212 18.52 12.76 6.14
N GLN A 213 19.84 12.80 6.20
CA GLN A 213 20.67 13.67 5.37
C GLN A 213 21.75 12.81 4.73
N SER A 214 21.95 12.99 3.42
CA SER A 214 23.06 12.35 2.72
C SER A 214 24.41 12.86 3.23
N PRO A 215 25.45 12.01 3.31
CA PRO A 215 26.72 12.42 3.87
C PRO A 215 27.47 13.36 2.93
N ALA A 216 28.07 14.43 3.48
CA ALA A 216 28.87 15.38 2.71
C ALA A 216 30.07 14.75 1.99
N SER A 217 30.59 13.61 2.49
CA SER A 217 31.65 12.83 1.86
C SER A 217 31.22 12.15 0.56
N LEU A 218 29.91 11.91 0.37
CA LEU A 218 29.29 11.39 -0.86
C LEU A 218 28.33 12.42 -1.46
N ARG A 219 28.79 13.67 -1.54
CA ARG A 219 28.00 14.76 -2.13
C ARG A 219 27.40 14.39 -3.50
N GLY A 220 28.12 13.61 -4.31
CA GLY A 220 27.65 13.19 -5.62
C GLY A 220 27.33 14.36 -6.57
N ARG A 221 26.55 14.08 -7.60
CA ARG A 221 26.09 15.06 -8.60
C ARG A 221 24.90 15.86 -8.10
N ALA A 222 23.96 15.22 -7.40
CA ALA A 222 22.77 15.88 -6.87
C ALA A 222 23.10 16.85 -5.71
N GLY A 223 24.26 16.68 -5.08
CA GLY A 223 24.61 17.39 -3.86
C GLY A 223 24.05 16.70 -2.62
N VAL A 224 24.27 17.33 -1.48
CA VAL A 224 23.69 16.86 -0.21
C VAL A 224 22.21 17.23 -0.17
N VAL A 225 21.37 16.23 0.02
CA VAL A 225 19.93 16.35 0.22
C VAL A 225 19.54 15.93 1.64
N SER A 226 18.45 16.53 2.12
CA SER A 226 17.81 16.23 3.40
C SER A 226 16.34 15.86 3.17
N ILE A 227 15.84 14.87 3.91
CA ILE A 227 14.46 14.40 3.83
C ILE A 227 13.89 14.14 5.22
N SER A 228 12.56 14.07 5.33
CA SER A 228 11.89 13.59 6.54
C SER A 228 10.73 12.69 6.15
N TYR A 229 10.56 11.59 6.87
CA TYR A 229 9.53 10.59 6.62
C TYR A 229 8.93 10.13 7.95
N ALA A 230 7.70 9.65 7.90
CA ALA A 230 7.05 9.00 9.04
C ALA A 230 7.38 7.52 9.04
N ASP A 231 7.49 6.91 10.23
CA ASP A 231 7.67 5.48 10.41
C ASP A 231 6.55 4.89 11.27
N GLY A 232 6.42 3.56 11.25
CA GLY A 232 5.39 2.82 11.96
C GLY A 232 3.98 2.95 11.35
N MET A 233 3.14 1.96 11.62
CA MET A 233 1.73 1.94 11.22
C MET A 233 0.87 1.16 12.21
N ARG A 234 -0.45 1.38 12.22
CA ARG A 234 -1.35 0.67 13.15
C ARG A 234 -2.69 0.34 12.51
N THR A 235 -3.29 -0.77 12.93
CA THR A 235 -4.71 -1.02 12.71
C THR A 235 -5.56 -0.04 13.50
N VAL A 236 -6.80 0.17 13.04
CA VAL A 236 -7.77 1.05 13.70
C VAL A 236 -8.98 0.23 14.12
N PRO A 237 -9.17 -0.04 15.43
CA PRO A 237 -10.28 -0.82 15.95
C PRO A 237 -11.66 -0.40 15.49
N GLU A 238 -11.89 0.90 15.44
CA GLU A 238 -13.14 1.47 14.98
C GLU A 238 -13.44 1.16 13.52
N ILE A 239 -12.43 1.01 12.66
CA ILE A 239 -12.62 0.74 11.24
C ILE A 239 -12.86 -0.74 10.99
N TYR A 240 -12.07 -1.66 11.56
CA TYR A 240 -12.39 -3.08 11.39
C TYR A 240 -13.74 -3.44 12.04
N ASN A 241 -14.10 -2.82 13.18
CA ASN A 241 -15.42 -3.01 13.79
C ASN A 241 -16.53 -2.52 12.86
N LEU A 242 -16.33 -1.38 12.19
CA LEU A 242 -17.28 -0.86 11.20
C LEU A 242 -17.45 -1.82 10.02
N MET A 243 -16.36 -2.35 9.47
CA MET A 243 -16.40 -3.33 8.38
C MET A 243 -17.16 -4.59 8.80
N HIS A 244 -16.86 -5.16 9.97
CA HIS A 244 -17.61 -6.32 10.50
C HIS A 244 -19.09 -5.99 10.73
N THR A 245 -19.39 -4.82 11.28
CA THR A 245 -20.77 -4.40 11.51
C THR A 245 -21.54 -4.27 10.19
N PHE A 246 -20.90 -3.79 9.11
CA PHE A 246 -21.53 -3.78 7.79
C PHE A 246 -21.82 -5.20 7.30
N LEU A 247 -20.84 -6.10 7.34
CA LEU A 247 -21.00 -7.49 6.91
C LEU A 247 -22.11 -8.21 7.70
N ASP A 248 -22.13 -8.05 9.02
CA ASP A 248 -23.12 -8.64 9.93
C ASP A 248 -24.55 -8.13 9.68
N ASN A 249 -24.70 -6.98 9.02
CA ASN A 249 -25.99 -6.40 8.64
C ASN A 249 -26.34 -6.62 7.16
N GLY A 250 -25.60 -7.48 6.44
CA GLY A 250 -25.83 -7.76 5.02
C GLY A 250 -25.52 -6.56 4.12
N ILE A 251 -24.51 -5.77 4.50
CA ILE A 251 -23.91 -4.71 3.69
C ILE A 251 -22.51 -5.18 3.32
N ASP A 252 -22.24 -5.34 2.03
CA ASP A 252 -20.94 -5.81 1.56
C ASP A 252 -19.83 -4.78 1.79
N VAL A 253 -18.60 -5.24 1.92
CA VAL A 253 -17.41 -4.42 2.16
C VAL A 253 -16.36 -4.69 1.10
N TYR A 254 -15.94 -3.61 0.46
CA TYR A 254 -14.84 -3.60 -0.51
C TYR A 254 -13.75 -2.65 -0.07
N VAL A 255 -12.50 -2.98 -0.41
CA VAL A 255 -11.35 -2.09 -0.29
C VAL A 255 -10.91 -1.69 -1.70
N VAL A 256 -10.75 -0.39 -1.94
CA VAL A 256 -10.20 0.15 -3.19
C VAL A 256 -9.07 1.14 -2.85
N SER A 257 -7.83 0.65 -2.92
CA SER A 257 -6.62 1.39 -2.57
C SER A 257 -5.83 1.81 -3.80
N ALA A 258 -5.03 2.88 -3.67
CA ALA A 258 -4.00 3.22 -4.64
C ALA A 258 -2.68 2.45 -4.41
N GLY A 259 -2.54 1.81 -3.25
CA GLY A 259 -1.39 0.96 -2.91
C GLY A 259 -1.40 -0.36 -3.67
N PHE A 260 -0.28 -1.08 -3.60
CA PHE A 260 -0.11 -2.34 -4.33
C PHE A 260 -1.11 -3.40 -3.84
N GLU A 261 -1.93 -3.94 -4.73
CA GLU A 261 -3.03 -4.85 -4.37
C GLU A 261 -2.58 -6.04 -3.51
N PRO A 262 -1.52 -6.80 -3.86
CA PRO A 262 -1.09 -7.94 -3.04
C PRO A 262 -0.57 -7.52 -1.65
N LEU A 263 -0.08 -6.29 -1.50
CA LEU A 263 0.34 -5.74 -0.21
C LEU A 263 -0.86 -5.38 0.67
N VAL A 264 -1.86 -4.74 0.07
CA VAL A 264 -3.10 -4.36 0.75
C VAL A 264 -3.87 -5.62 1.16
N GLU A 265 -3.94 -6.63 0.29
CA GLU A 265 -4.50 -7.95 0.62
C GLU A 265 -3.80 -8.60 1.82
N ALA A 266 -2.46 -8.55 1.87
CA ALA A 266 -1.67 -9.18 2.93
C ALA A 266 -1.98 -8.64 4.34
N ILE A 267 -2.52 -7.42 4.43
CA ILE A 267 -2.98 -6.83 5.70
C ILE A 267 -4.51 -6.85 5.84
N ALA A 268 -5.27 -6.52 4.80
CA ALA A 268 -6.73 -6.41 4.86
C ALA A 268 -7.44 -7.76 5.02
N SER A 269 -6.89 -8.79 4.38
CA SER A 269 -7.48 -10.14 4.40
C SER A 269 -6.88 -11.06 5.46
N SER A 270 -5.82 -10.62 6.13
CA SER A 270 -5.16 -11.45 7.15
C SER A 270 -5.91 -11.41 8.49
N PRO A 271 -6.13 -12.57 9.13
CA PRO A 271 -6.75 -12.64 10.45
C PRO A 271 -5.90 -12.02 11.57
N ASP A 272 -4.59 -11.86 11.35
CA ASP A 272 -3.68 -11.26 12.32
C ASP A 272 -3.97 -9.77 12.58
N TYR A 273 -4.67 -9.10 11.65
CA TYR A 273 -4.95 -7.66 11.70
C TYR A 273 -6.43 -7.33 11.86
N ALA A 274 -7.26 -8.35 12.13
CA ALA A 274 -8.68 -8.26 12.46
C ALA A 274 -9.64 -7.75 11.38
N TYR A 275 -9.19 -7.22 10.23
CA TYR A 275 -10.10 -6.73 9.18
C TYR A 275 -10.85 -7.86 8.45
N ASN A 276 -10.17 -8.96 8.12
CA ASN A 276 -10.74 -10.16 7.46
C ASN A 276 -11.57 -9.86 6.20
N VAL A 277 -11.19 -8.85 5.41
CA VAL A 277 -11.87 -8.56 4.14
C VAL A 277 -11.54 -9.69 3.16
N PRO A 278 -12.53 -10.33 2.50
CA PRO A 278 -12.27 -11.37 1.51
C PRO A 278 -11.33 -10.85 0.40
N VAL A 279 -10.38 -11.69 -0.03
CA VAL A 279 -9.34 -11.29 -1.01
C VAL A 279 -9.95 -10.81 -2.34
N ASP A 280 -11.06 -11.41 -2.77
CA ASP A 280 -11.80 -11.03 -3.98
C ASP A 280 -12.58 -9.72 -3.84
N LYS A 281 -12.47 -9.04 -2.69
CA LYS A 281 -13.05 -7.73 -2.39
C LYS A 281 -12.00 -6.66 -2.09
N VAL A 282 -10.72 -6.98 -2.24
CA VAL A 282 -9.61 -6.04 -2.11
C VAL A 282 -9.08 -5.72 -3.50
N PHE A 283 -9.14 -4.44 -3.86
CA PHE A 283 -8.66 -3.95 -5.14
C PHE A 283 -7.61 -2.87 -4.93
N GLY A 284 -6.53 -2.97 -5.68
CA GLY A 284 -5.41 -2.05 -5.59
C GLY A 284 -4.72 -1.85 -6.93
N LEU A 285 -3.55 -1.23 -6.88
CA LEU A 285 -2.63 -1.14 -8.00
C LEU A 285 -2.15 -2.53 -8.40
N ARG A 286 -2.09 -2.81 -9.70
CA ARG A 286 -1.57 -4.06 -10.24
C ARG A 286 -0.38 -3.81 -11.16
N LEU A 287 0.56 -4.75 -11.16
CA LEU A 287 1.70 -4.76 -12.07
C LEU A 287 1.53 -5.84 -13.13
N GLU A 288 2.19 -5.67 -14.27
CA GLU A 288 2.41 -6.77 -15.20
C GLU A 288 3.31 -7.84 -14.59
N GLN A 289 3.20 -9.05 -15.12
CA GLN A 289 4.06 -10.17 -14.77
C GLN A 289 4.65 -10.78 -16.03
N ASP A 290 5.87 -11.32 -15.91
CA ASP A 290 6.49 -12.13 -16.95
C ASP A 290 5.80 -13.52 -17.05
N PRO A 291 6.10 -14.33 -18.09
CA PRO A 291 5.52 -15.67 -18.22
C PRO A 291 5.84 -16.64 -17.08
N ASN A 292 6.81 -16.33 -16.22
CA ASN A 292 7.19 -17.13 -15.05
C ASN A 292 6.49 -16.64 -13.76
N GLY A 293 5.69 -15.58 -13.84
CA GLY A 293 4.98 -14.99 -12.70
C GLY A 293 5.82 -14.03 -11.86
N ALA A 294 6.97 -13.57 -12.36
CA ALA A 294 7.75 -12.51 -11.73
C ALA A 294 7.15 -11.14 -12.11
N TYR A 295 7.09 -10.21 -11.15
CA TYR A 295 6.61 -8.85 -11.41
C TYR A 295 7.54 -8.11 -12.36
N LEU A 296 6.94 -7.28 -13.20
CA LEU A 296 7.63 -6.33 -14.08
C LEU A 296 7.39 -4.89 -13.56
N PRO A 297 8.32 -3.95 -13.81
CA PRO A 297 8.19 -2.55 -13.40
C PRO A 297 7.25 -1.79 -14.36
N GLU A 298 6.08 -2.36 -14.63
CA GLU A 298 5.08 -1.84 -15.55
C GLU A 298 3.69 -2.00 -14.90
N TYR A 299 2.91 -0.93 -14.93
CA TYR A 299 1.52 -0.97 -14.47
C TYR A 299 0.69 -1.92 -15.34
N LYS A 300 -0.22 -2.69 -14.73
CA LYS A 300 -1.08 -3.63 -15.44
C LYS A 300 -1.89 -2.93 -16.54
N LYS A 301 -1.68 -3.33 -17.80
CA LYS A 301 -2.44 -2.83 -18.95
C LYS A 301 -3.91 -3.22 -18.84
N ASP A 302 -4.75 -2.36 -19.38
CA ASP A 302 -6.22 -2.51 -19.42
C ASP A 302 -6.88 -2.62 -18.03
N TYR A 303 -6.17 -2.22 -16.97
CA TYR A 303 -6.67 -2.13 -15.60
C TYR A 303 -6.74 -0.67 -15.16
N PRO A 304 -7.81 -0.21 -14.48
CA PRO A 304 -7.94 1.19 -14.07
C PRO A 304 -6.85 1.57 -13.07
N PHE A 305 -6.32 2.80 -13.17
CA PHE A 305 -5.45 3.36 -12.14
C PHE A 305 -6.26 3.66 -10.88
N THR A 306 -6.07 2.92 -9.78
CA THR A 306 -6.94 2.96 -8.59
C THR A 306 -6.73 4.20 -7.69
N TYR A 307 -6.56 5.37 -8.31
CA TYR A 307 -6.44 6.68 -7.67
C TYR A 307 -7.37 7.70 -8.34
N GLY A 308 -7.83 8.69 -7.57
CA GLY A 308 -8.72 9.75 -8.09
C GLY A 308 -9.98 9.17 -8.74
N SER A 309 -10.25 9.58 -9.99
CA SER A 309 -11.41 9.09 -10.75
C SER A 309 -11.36 7.60 -11.06
N GLY A 310 -10.17 6.99 -11.14
CA GLY A 310 -10.06 5.57 -11.45
C GLY A 310 -10.54 4.65 -10.32
N LYS A 311 -10.64 5.14 -9.07
CA LYS A 311 -11.36 4.43 -8.00
C LYS A 311 -12.84 4.21 -8.34
N THR A 312 -13.47 5.15 -9.05
CA THR A 312 -14.88 4.99 -9.46
C THR A 312 -15.05 4.06 -10.66
N GLY A 313 -14.03 3.99 -11.53
CA GLY A 313 -13.95 2.99 -12.60
C GLY A 313 -13.74 1.57 -12.09
N THR A 314 -13.24 1.44 -10.86
CA THR A 314 -13.09 0.18 -10.12
C THR A 314 -14.42 -0.16 -9.43
N HIS A 315 -15.46 -0.48 -10.21
CA HIS A 315 -16.80 -0.76 -9.66
C HIS A 315 -16.91 -2.24 -9.25
N PRO A 316 -17.21 -2.58 -7.98
CA PRO A 316 -17.22 -3.98 -7.52
C PRO A 316 -18.28 -4.91 -8.15
N GLN A 317 -19.30 -4.34 -8.82
CA GLN A 317 -20.40 -5.07 -9.45
C GLN A 317 -20.39 -4.97 -10.99
N GLY A 318 -19.34 -4.38 -11.57
CA GLY A 318 -19.10 -4.33 -13.02
C GLY A 318 -17.68 -4.78 -13.36
N ASN A 319 -17.46 -5.20 -14.62
CA ASN A 319 -16.18 -5.45 -15.31
C ASN A 319 -15.01 -6.19 -14.60
N PHE A 320 -15.11 -6.71 -13.39
CA PHE A 320 -14.05 -7.54 -12.76
C PHE A 320 -14.29 -9.05 -12.86
N ARG A 321 -15.41 -9.51 -13.46
CA ARG A 321 -15.62 -10.95 -13.76
C ARG A 321 -14.98 -11.40 -15.09
N GLN A 322 -14.24 -10.53 -15.77
CA GLN A 322 -13.51 -10.87 -17.00
C GLN A 322 -12.07 -10.34 -16.93
N ALA A 323 -11.23 -11.02 -16.15
CA ALA A 323 -9.80 -11.13 -16.36
C ALA A 323 -9.35 -12.43 -15.69
#